data_AF-A0A2T0GRK4-F1
#
_entry.id   AF-A0A2T0GRK4-F1
#
_cell.length_a   1.000
_cell.length_b   1.000
_cell.length_c   1.000
_cell.angle_alpha   90.00
_cell.angle_beta   90.00
_cell.angle_gamma   90.00
#
_symmetry.space_group_name_H-M   'P 1'
#
loop_
_entity.id
_entity.type
_entity.pdbx_description
1 polymer ?
#
loop_
_entity_poly.entity_id
_entity_poly.type
_entity_poly.pdbx_seq_one_letter_code
_entity_poly.pdbx_strand_id
1 'polypeptide(L)'
;MRPSTWTLLGGGVLLVLGLAAWVPVEWAALAVRLGGTLASWGVFSLPALVTACGAGVVLASALPRGRARGRRKDRTEARAQARPLRWWIVVLVALGILAATGLALLWLMGLAGQARPQDVPKARIEAVRTAMTLGAGLVGMSVLVLTGRKQWLAERTQRHTETDAAEQRVTELYTAAAQQLASENAPVRMAGLYALSRLGQNNPGHRQTIVNLFCAYLRMPYTPPDVEEGSSQQDRRVPRRGLRRPDRGRRESSPLATLLTLAPTLTATNSQLADDDYRRQELQVRLTAQGLLNRHLRPELDESGRATNKEFWADMDLDLEGATLYRWDMRDCRVRHVNFTRAEFHSSARFDGAGFHSSAWFAGAGFHDSAWFAGAGFHGPAWFDGAGFHGPAWFAGAGFHGLAWFDGAGFHERTHFGRAWLRLDHEASIVSSPPPGWVIRERDPGDGREGRWGELVPAEDAAQEATAPDAEPTDPDVDT
;
A
#
# COMPACT_ATOMS: atom_id res chain seq x y z
N MET A 1 -23.66 40.68 10.79
CA MET A 1 -24.81 40.79 9.87
C MET A 1 -24.57 42.01 8.98
N ARG A 2 -24.24 41.80 7.70
CA ARG A 2 -24.09 42.87 6.70
C ARG A 2 -25.24 42.72 5.69
N PRO A 3 -26.01 43.78 5.39
CA PRO A 3 -27.09 43.69 4.43
C PRO A 3 -26.53 43.45 3.03
N SER A 4 -27.11 42.46 2.35
CA SER A 4 -26.72 42.02 1.02
C SER A 4 -27.01 43.11 -0.02
N THR A 5 -26.05 43.37 -0.89
CA THR A 5 -26.09 44.25 -2.08
C THR A 5 -27.26 44.00 -3.04
N TRP A 6 -28.04 42.93 -2.84
CA TRP A 6 -29.20 42.58 -3.65
C TRP A 6 -30.47 43.39 -3.35
N THR A 7 -30.63 43.95 -2.14
CA THR A 7 -31.82 44.76 -1.82
C THR A 7 -31.76 46.16 -2.45
N LEU A 8 -30.56 46.69 -2.69
CA LEU A 8 -30.37 47.99 -3.35
C LEU A 8 -30.65 47.95 -4.86
N LEU A 9 -30.35 46.82 -5.53
CA LEU A 9 -30.65 46.64 -6.95
C LEU A 9 -32.16 46.43 -7.21
N GLY A 10 -32.85 45.73 -6.31
CA GLY A 10 -34.30 45.54 -6.42
C GLY A 10 -35.10 46.85 -6.22
N GLY A 11 -34.64 47.71 -5.31
CA GLY A 11 -35.27 49.02 -5.07
C GLY A 11 -35.12 50.00 -6.23
N GLY A 12 -33.96 50.01 -6.91
CA GLY A 12 -33.70 50.89 -8.05
C GLY A 12 -34.58 50.60 -9.27
N VAL A 13 -34.87 49.32 -9.55
CA VAL A 13 -35.68 48.91 -10.71
C VAL A 13 -37.16 49.27 -10.51
N LEU A 14 -37.68 49.18 -9.28
CA LEU A 14 -39.07 49.56 -8.98
C LEU A 14 -39.27 51.09 -9.00
N LEU A 15 -38.25 51.88 -8.65
CA LEU A 15 -38.31 53.34 -8.70
C LEU A 15 -38.32 53.88 -10.14
N VAL A 16 -37.58 53.23 -11.06
CA VAL A 16 -37.60 53.56 -12.50
C VAL A 16 -38.92 53.18 -13.17
N LEU A 17 -39.52 52.04 -12.79
CA LEU A 17 -40.84 51.62 -13.28
C LEU A 17 -41.98 52.50 -12.73
N GLY A 18 -41.87 52.98 -11.50
CA GLY A 18 -42.84 53.91 -10.90
C GLY A 18 -42.80 55.31 -11.53
N LEU A 19 -41.61 55.85 -11.83
CA LEU A 19 -41.45 57.15 -12.49
C LEU A 19 -41.92 57.14 -13.95
N ALA A 20 -41.80 56.02 -14.66
CA ALA A 20 -42.27 55.88 -16.04
C ALA A 20 -43.82 55.90 -16.17
N ALA A 21 -44.55 55.64 -15.09
CA ALA A 21 -46.01 55.63 -15.08
C ALA A 21 -46.65 57.02 -14.84
N TRP A 22 -45.86 58.05 -14.50
CA TRP A 22 -46.38 59.37 -14.11
C TRP A 22 -46.09 60.50 -15.12
N VAL A 23 -45.42 60.19 -16.24
CA VAL A 23 -45.21 61.15 -17.33
C VAL A 23 -46.27 60.89 -18.41
N PRO A 24 -47.11 61.89 -18.78
CA PRO A 24 -48.08 61.73 -19.84
C PRO A 24 -47.34 61.84 -21.18
N VAL A 25 -46.63 60.77 -21.55
CA VAL A 25 -46.06 60.61 -22.89
C VAL A 25 -47.03 59.75 -23.68
N GLU A 26 -47.49 60.26 -24.82
CA GLU A 26 -48.22 59.44 -25.77
C GLU A 26 -47.28 58.40 -26.37
N TRP A 27 -47.23 57.22 -25.75
CA TRP A 27 -46.42 56.08 -26.19
C TRP A 27 -46.66 55.69 -27.65
N ALA A 28 -47.85 56.00 -28.18
CA ALA A 28 -48.18 55.85 -29.60
C ALA A 28 -47.30 56.72 -30.52
N ALA A 29 -46.98 57.96 -30.13
CA ALA A 29 -46.16 58.86 -30.94
C ALA A 29 -44.66 58.49 -30.89
N LEU A 30 -44.19 57.97 -29.75
CA LEU A 30 -42.79 57.53 -29.60
C LEU A 30 -42.53 56.20 -30.36
N ALA A 31 -43.51 55.29 -30.38
CA ALA A 31 -43.44 54.05 -31.14
C ALA A 31 -43.40 54.29 -32.66
N VAL A 32 -44.16 55.28 -33.15
CA VAL A 32 -44.15 55.65 -34.58
C VAL A 32 -42.83 56.35 -34.97
N ARG A 33 -42.25 57.18 -34.10
CA ARG A 33 -40.94 57.82 -34.36
C ARG A 33 -39.76 56.85 -34.30
N LEU A 34 -39.77 55.88 -33.39
CA LEU A 34 -38.73 54.84 -33.32
C LEU A 34 -38.89 53.77 -34.41
N GLY A 35 -40.11 53.51 -34.87
CA GLY A 35 -40.36 52.65 -36.03
C GLY A 35 -39.75 53.20 -37.33
N GLY A 36 -39.69 54.52 -37.49
CA GLY A 36 -39.09 55.17 -38.67
C GLY A 36 -37.56 55.13 -38.70
N THR A 37 -36.88 55.15 -37.55
CA THR A 37 -35.41 55.11 -37.50
C THR A 37 -34.84 53.68 -37.49
N LEU A 38 -35.63 52.69 -37.09
CA LEU A 38 -35.27 51.26 -37.21
C LEU A 38 -35.47 50.70 -38.63
N ALA A 39 -36.22 51.39 -39.50
CA ALA A 39 -36.42 50.98 -40.89
C ALA A 39 -35.18 51.20 -41.78
N SER A 40 -34.20 52.01 -41.36
CA SER A 40 -32.97 52.27 -42.13
C SER A 40 -31.84 51.30 -41.82
N TRP A 41 -31.95 50.51 -40.74
CA TRP A 41 -31.02 49.44 -40.41
C TRP A 41 -31.70 48.13 -40.77
N GLY A 42 -31.24 47.50 -41.85
CA GLY A 42 -31.89 46.34 -42.49
C GLY A 42 -32.54 45.34 -41.54
N VAL A 43 -33.71 44.86 -41.99
CA VAL A 43 -34.76 43.99 -41.41
C VAL A 43 -34.31 42.73 -40.63
N PHE A 44 -33.01 42.50 -40.41
CA PHE A 44 -32.46 41.25 -39.89
C PHE A 44 -31.86 41.30 -38.48
N SER A 45 -31.75 42.46 -37.82
CA SER A 45 -30.90 42.56 -36.61
C SER A 45 -31.58 42.23 -35.27
N LEU A 46 -32.88 42.50 -35.08
CA LEU A 46 -33.52 42.30 -33.76
C LEU A 46 -33.84 40.84 -33.39
N PRO A 47 -34.36 39.98 -34.28
CA PRO A 47 -34.54 38.55 -33.99
C PRO A 47 -33.20 37.81 -33.80
N ALA A 48 -32.18 38.25 -34.53
CA ALA A 48 -30.81 37.74 -34.40
C ALA A 48 -30.19 38.10 -33.03
N LEU A 49 -30.51 39.27 -32.48
CA LEU A 49 -30.02 39.71 -31.18
C LEU A 49 -30.68 38.94 -30.02
N VAL A 50 -31.98 38.68 -30.10
CA VAL A 50 -32.71 37.91 -29.06
C VAL A 50 -32.30 36.43 -29.09
N THR A 51 -32.11 35.84 -30.27
CA THR A 51 -31.59 34.47 -30.41
C THR A 51 -30.12 34.37 -29.98
N ALA A 52 -29.28 35.38 -30.26
CA ALA A 52 -27.91 35.46 -29.75
C ALA A 52 -27.85 35.61 -28.22
N CYS A 53 -28.74 36.38 -27.59
CA CYS A 53 -28.82 36.49 -26.13
C CYS A 53 -29.29 35.18 -25.47
N GLY A 54 -30.30 34.51 -26.03
CA GLY A 54 -30.76 33.20 -25.55
C GLY A 54 -29.68 32.12 -25.68
N ALA A 55 -29.01 32.05 -26.82
CA ALA A 55 -27.87 31.14 -27.04
C ALA A 55 -26.69 31.48 -26.11
N GLY A 56 -26.41 32.77 -25.86
CA GLY A 56 -25.35 33.23 -24.99
C GLY A 56 -25.54 32.84 -23.52
N VAL A 57 -26.77 32.87 -23.01
CA VAL A 57 -27.09 32.41 -21.63
C VAL A 57 -26.94 30.89 -21.52
N VAL A 58 -27.37 30.14 -22.54
CA VAL A 58 -27.20 28.68 -22.58
C VAL A 58 -25.72 28.30 -22.68
N LEU A 59 -24.94 28.96 -23.55
CA LEU A 59 -23.49 28.75 -23.68
C LEU A 59 -22.74 29.14 -22.39
N ALA A 60 -23.11 30.25 -21.74
CA ALA A 60 -22.49 30.70 -20.49
C ALA A 60 -22.83 29.80 -19.29
N SER A 61 -23.93 29.04 -19.37
CA SER A 61 -24.29 28.01 -18.38
C SER A 61 -23.67 26.64 -18.66
N ALA A 62 -23.28 26.38 -19.91
CA ALA A 62 -22.66 25.14 -20.38
C ALA A 62 -21.13 25.19 -20.40
N LEU A 63 -20.52 26.37 -20.50
CA LEU A 63 -19.08 26.54 -20.46
C LEU A 63 -18.57 26.38 -19.02
N PRO A 64 -17.65 25.43 -18.74
CA PRO A 64 -17.02 25.35 -17.44
C PRO A 64 -16.25 26.66 -17.21
N ARG A 65 -16.62 27.40 -16.16
CA ARG A 65 -15.88 28.60 -15.72
C ARG A 65 -14.50 28.18 -15.23
N GLY A 66 -13.58 28.00 -16.16
CA GLY A 66 -12.17 27.75 -15.91
C GLY A 66 -11.35 28.88 -16.52
N ARG A 67 -10.95 29.84 -15.68
CA ARG A 67 -9.65 30.54 -15.74
C ARG A 67 -9.57 31.60 -14.64
N ALA A 68 -9.01 31.19 -13.51
CA ALA A 68 -8.15 32.05 -12.71
C ALA A 68 -6.76 31.39 -12.69
N ARG A 69 -5.76 32.16 -13.08
CA ARG A 69 -4.37 31.75 -13.32
C ARG A 69 -3.58 31.99 -12.04
N GLY A 70 -2.84 30.97 -11.57
CA GLY A 70 -1.68 31.13 -10.67
C GLY A 70 -1.88 30.72 -9.20
N ARG A 71 -1.47 29.50 -8.83
CA ARG A 71 -0.26 29.16 -8.04
C ARG A 71 -0.35 27.70 -7.56
N ARG A 72 0.63 26.88 -7.96
CA ARG A 72 1.10 25.67 -7.23
C ARG A 72 1.21 26.08 -5.75
N LYS A 73 0.70 25.38 -4.75
CA LYS A 73 0.83 23.96 -4.40
C LYS A 73 -0.11 23.79 -3.19
N ASP A 74 -1.14 22.96 -3.30
CA ASP A 74 -1.66 22.13 -2.20
C ASP A 74 -2.70 21.15 -2.75
N ARG A 75 -2.31 19.88 -2.70
CA ARG A 75 -3.12 18.71 -3.04
C ARG A 75 -3.92 18.37 -1.79
N THR A 76 -5.05 19.03 -1.60
CA THR A 76 -6.16 18.46 -0.84
C THR A 76 -7.42 18.70 -1.64
N GLU A 77 -8.20 17.63 -1.74
CA GLU A 77 -9.36 17.45 -2.58
C GLU A 77 -10.41 18.54 -2.32
N ALA A 78 -10.35 19.63 -3.08
CA ALA A 78 -11.52 20.46 -3.30
C ALA A 78 -12.47 19.67 -4.21
N ARG A 79 -13.21 18.77 -3.58
CA ARG A 79 -14.41 18.09 -4.06
C ARG A 79 -15.31 19.15 -4.69
N ALA A 80 -15.17 19.38 -5.99
CA ALA A 80 -16.11 20.17 -6.75
C ALA A 80 -17.38 19.33 -6.89
N GLN A 81 -18.14 19.25 -5.79
CA GLN A 81 -19.52 18.81 -5.78
C GLN A 81 -20.23 19.59 -6.88
N ALA A 82 -20.52 18.90 -7.98
CA ALA A 82 -21.40 19.43 -9.00
C ALA A 82 -22.76 19.60 -8.31
N ARG A 83 -23.04 20.83 -7.85
CA ARG A 83 -24.33 21.15 -7.24
C ARG A 83 -25.41 20.73 -8.24
N PRO A 84 -26.37 19.88 -7.83
CA PRO A 84 -27.44 19.46 -8.74
C PRO A 84 -28.09 20.73 -9.27
N LEU A 85 -28.22 20.82 -10.59
CA LEU A 85 -28.88 21.95 -11.22
C LEU A 85 -30.30 21.97 -10.65
N ARG A 86 -30.61 22.99 -9.84
CA ARG A 86 -31.94 23.13 -9.25
C ARG A 86 -32.92 23.12 -10.40
N TRP A 87 -33.88 22.18 -10.38
CA TRP A 87 -34.99 22.03 -11.33
C TRP A 87 -35.49 23.37 -11.87
N TRP A 88 -35.60 24.38 -10.99
CA TRP A 88 -36.09 25.71 -11.30
C TRP A 88 -35.30 26.43 -12.40
N ILE A 89 -34.01 26.13 -12.59
CA ILE A 89 -33.20 26.69 -13.68
C ILE A 89 -33.65 26.13 -15.03
N VAL A 90 -34.00 24.83 -15.10
CA VAL A 90 -34.54 24.21 -16.31
C VAL A 90 -35.90 24.83 -16.66
N VAL A 91 -36.74 25.05 -15.64
CA VAL A 91 -38.02 25.74 -15.81
C VAL A 91 -37.83 27.17 -16.30
N LEU A 92 -36.88 27.93 -15.74
CA LEU A 92 -36.58 29.31 -16.17
C LEU A 92 -36.09 29.37 -17.62
N VAL A 93 -35.25 28.43 -18.04
CA VAL A 93 -34.78 28.35 -19.44
C VAL A 93 -35.93 28.00 -20.38
N ALA A 94 -36.78 27.02 -20.03
CA ALA A 94 -37.95 26.67 -20.82
C ALA A 94 -38.94 27.84 -20.93
N LEU A 95 -39.18 28.56 -19.82
CA LEU A 95 -40.05 29.73 -19.78
C LEU A 95 -39.47 30.88 -20.62
N GLY A 96 -38.14 31.09 -20.58
CA GLY A 96 -37.45 32.07 -21.40
C GLY A 96 -37.55 31.77 -22.90
N ILE A 97 -37.44 30.50 -23.29
CA ILE A 97 -37.64 30.05 -24.68
C ILE A 97 -39.09 30.32 -25.13
N LEU A 98 -40.07 29.98 -24.29
CA LEU A 98 -41.51 30.23 -24.55
C LEU A 98 -41.84 31.72 -24.66
N ALA A 99 -41.25 32.55 -23.80
CA ALA A 99 -41.43 33.99 -23.85
C ALA A 99 -40.81 34.57 -25.13
N ALA A 100 -39.60 34.14 -25.51
CA ALA A 100 -38.93 34.62 -26.71
C ALA A 100 -39.67 34.24 -28.00
N THR A 101 -40.21 33.02 -28.09
CA THR A 101 -41.03 32.60 -29.24
C THR A 101 -42.36 33.36 -29.30
N GLY A 102 -43.02 33.57 -28.16
CA GLY A 102 -44.25 34.38 -28.10
C GLY A 102 -44.03 35.83 -28.52
N LEU A 103 -42.93 36.46 -28.07
CA LEU A 103 -42.59 37.84 -28.43
C LEU A 103 -42.24 37.98 -29.92
N ALA A 104 -41.51 37.01 -30.49
CA ALA A 104 -41.20 36.97 -31.92
C ALA A 104 -42.48 36.83 -32.77
N LEU A 105 -43.44 36.01 -32.32
CA LEU A 105 -44.72 35.83 -33.01
C LEU A 105 -45.58 37.11 -32.97
N LEU A 106 -45.64 37.77 -31.81
CA LEU A 106 -46.34 39.06 -31.65
C LEU A 106 -45.73 40.15 -32.54
N TRP A 107 -44.39 40.21 -32.60
CA TRP A 107 -43.68 41.17 -33.43
C TRP A 107 -43.92 40.94 -34.94
N LEU A 108 -43.85 39.68 -35.38
CA LEU A 108 -44.15 39.29 -36.77
C LEU A 108 -45.62 39.55 -37.16
N MET A 109 -46.57 39.33 -36.25
CA MET A 109 -47.99 39.68 -36.44
C MET A 109 -48.18 41.20 -36.59
N GLY A 110 -47.46 42.00 -35.81
CA GLY A 110 -47.45 43.46 -35.94
C GLY A 110 -46.92 43.94 -37.29
N LEU A 111 -45.83 43.34 -37.77
CA LEU A 111 -45.28 43.61 -39.10
C LEU A 111 -46.22 43.19 -40.23
N ALA A 112 -46.89 42.05 -40.11
CA ALA A 112 -47.87 41.58 -41.09
C ALA A 112 -49.12 42.49 -41.18
N GLY A 113 -49.44 43.23 -40.11
CA GLY A 113 -50.53 44.21 -40.08
C GLY A 113 -50.26 45.50 -40.88
N GLN A 114 -49.00 45.80 -41.20
CA GLN A 114 -48.61 46.96 -42.01
C GLN A 114 -48.42 46.64 -43.51
N ALA A 115 -48.61 45.37 -43.90
CA ALA A 115 -48.49 44.93 -45.29
C ALA A 115 -49.73 45.30 -46.13
N ARG A 116 -49.56 45.43 -47.46
CA ARG A 116 -50.67 45.75 -48.38
C ARG A 116 -51.80 44.69 -48.28
N PRO A 117 -53.10 45.08 -48.40
CA PRO A 117 -54.25 44.22 -48.09
C PRO A 117 -54.31 42.88 -48.85
N GLN A 118 -53.59 42.74 -49.97
CA GLN A 118 -53.61 41.55 -50.82
C GLN A 118 -52.63 40.44 -50.36
N ASP A 119 -51.62 40.73 -49.53
CA ASP A 119 -50.55 39.79 -49.13
C ASP A 119 -50.58 39.36 -47.66
N VAL A 120 -51.47 39.94 -46.86
CA VAL A 120 -51.62 39.68 -45.41
C VAL A 120 -51.81 38.20 -45.05
N PRO A 121 -52.58 37.38 -45.79
CA PRO A 121 -52.75 35.97 -45.45
C PRO A 121 -51.46 35.15 -45.60
N LYS A 122 -50.66 35.44 -46.63
CA LYS A 122 -49.40 34.71 -46.90
C LYS A 122 -48.32 35.06 -45.87
N ALA A 123 -48.18 36.34 -45.51
CA ALA A 123 -47.22 36.80 -44.52
C ALA A 123 -47.46 36.19 -43.13
N ARG A 124 -48.73 35.97 -42.73
CA ARG A 124 -49.08 35.33 -41.45
C ARG A 124 -48.67 33.86 -41.40
N ILE A 125 -48.80 33.13 -42.50
CA ILE A 125 -48.43 31.71 -42.57
C ILE A 125 -46.91 31.54 -42.47
N GLU A 126 -46.15 32.41 -43.14
CA GLU A 126 -44.69 32.36 -43.15
C GLU A 126 -44.08 32.77 -41.78
N ALA A 127 -44.72 33.73 -41.09
CA ALA A 127 -44.41 34.09 -39.70
C ALA A 127 -44.63 32.93 -38.72
N VAL A 128 -45.75 32.21 -38.83
CA VAL A 128 -46.03 31.04 -37.98
C VAL A 128 -45.00 29.95 -38.25
N ARG A 129 -44.65 29.71 -39.52
CA ARG A 129 -43.69 28.68 -39.93
C ARG A 129 -42.30 28.94 -39.37
N THR A 130 -41.83 30.19 -39.44
CA THR A 130 -40.51 30.62 -38.93
C THR A 130 -40.43 30.59 -37.40
N ALA A 131 -41.49 30.97 -36.70
CA ALA A 131 -41.57 30.84 -35.24
C ALA A 131 -41.52 29.37 -34.80
N MET A 132 -42.18 28.48 -35.54
CA MET A 132 -42.24 27.05 -35.23
C MET A 132 -40.87 26.36 -35.41
N THR A 133 -40.11 26.70 -36.45
CA THR A 133 -38.77 26.13 -36.70
C THR A 133 -37.74 26.62 -35.68
N LEU A 134 -37.81 27.89 -35.26
CA LEU A 134 -36.99 28.45 -34.18
C LEU A 134 -37.27 27.79 -32.83
N GLY A 135 -38.55 27.57 -32.51
CA GLY A 135 -38.95 26.87 -31.28
C GLY A 135 -38.42 25.43 -31.25
N ALA A 136 -38.54 24.70 -32.36
CA ALA A 136 -38.04 23.32 -32.45
C ALA A 136 -36.51 23.23 -32.27
N GLY A 137 -35.74 24.17 -32.84
CA GLY A 137 -34.29 24.20 -32.71
C GLY A 137 -33.80 24.42 -31.27
N LEU A 138 -34.47 25.30 -30.52
CA LEU A 138 -34.12 25.59 -29.11
C LEU A 138 -34.44 24.41 -28.19
N VAL A 139 -35.54 23.69 -28.44
CA VAL A 139 -35.88 22.46 -27.70
C VAL A 139 -34.86 21.37 -27.99
N GLY A 140 -34.53 21.12 -29.26
CA GLY A 140 -33.53 20.13 -29.66
C GLY A 140 -32.15 20.39 -29.04
N MET A 141 -31.69 21.64 -29.05
CA MET A 141 -30.41 22.04 -28.46
C MET A 141 -30.40 21.89 -26.93
N SER A 142 -31.51 22.22 -26.27
CA SER A 142 -31.66 22.06 -24.81
C SER A 142 -31.61 20.58 -24.40
N VAL A 143 -32.29 19.71 -25.16
CA VAL A 143 -32.23 18.26 -24.94
C VAL A 143 -30.80 17.74 -25.10
N LEU A 144 -30.10 18.16 -26.16
CA LEU A 144 -28.72 17.72 -26.45
C LEU A 144 -27.73 18.11 -25.35
N VAL A 145 -27.87 19.31 -24.78
CA VAL A 145 -27.05 19.78 -23.66
C VAL A 145 -27.35 18.98 -22.38
N LEU A 146 -28.62 18.68 -22.11
CA LEU A 146 -29.01 17.89 -20.94
C LEU A 146 -28.55 16.43 -21.04
N THR A 147 -28.67 15.81 -22.21
CA THR A 147 -28.17 14.44 -22.44
C THR A 147 -26.65 14.38 -22.41
N GLY A 148 -25.95 15.31 -23.06
CA GLY A 148 -24.48 15.39 -23.00
C GLY A 148 -23.96 15.58 -21.57
N ARG A 149 -24.63 16.41 -20.76
CA ARG A 149 -24.27 16.59 -19.35
C ARG A 149 -24.55 15.34 -18.51
N LYS A 150 -25.67 14.65 -18.75
CA LYS A 150 -25.97 13.37 -18.09
C LYS A 150 -24.91 12.32 -18.41
N GLN A 151 -24.49 12.23 -19.66
CA GLN A 151 -23.42 11.31 -20.08
C GLN A 151 -22.10 11.64 -19.37
N TRP A 152 -21.74 12.92 -19.28
CA TRP A 152 -20.51 13.34 -18.61
C TRP A 152 -20.52 13.07 -17.09
N LEU A 153 -21.70 13.20 -16.46
CA LEU A 153 -21.90 12.79 -15.07
C LEU A 153 -21.81 11.26 -14.90
N ALA A 154 -22.41 10.51 -15.82
CA ALA A 154 -22.37 9.04 -15.82
C ALA A 154 -20.94 8.50 -15.99
N GLU A 155 -20.16 9.06 -16.92
CA GLU A 155 -18.75 8.71 -17.14
C GLU A 155 -17.89 8.97 -15.89
N ARG A 156 -18.20 10.04 -15.13
CA ARG A 156 -17.51 10.35 -13.87
C ARG A 156 -17.90 9.41 -12.75
N THR A 157 -19.19 9.11 -12.59
CA THR A 157 -19.64 8.13 -11.58
C THR A 157 -19.11 6.74 -11.88
N GLN A 158 -19.00 6.37 -13.16
CA GLN A 158 -18.54 5.04 -13.56
C GLN A 158 -17.07 4.80 -13.16
N ARG A 159 -16.20 5.78 -13.33
CA ARG A 159 -14.78 5.65 -12.91
C ARG A 159 -14.63 5.45 -11.41
N HIS A 160 -15.44 6.12 -10.60
CA HIS A 160 -15.45 5.92 -9.16
C HIS A 160 -16.01 4.54 -8.79
N THR A 161 -17.06 4.07 -9.46
CA THR A 161 -17.56 2.70 -9.21
C THR A 161 -16.55 1.63 -9.62
N GLU A 162 -15.75 1.85 -10.67
CA GLU A 162 -14.72 0.90 -11.10
C GLU A 162 -13.57 0.82 -10.08
N THR A 163 -13.14 1.95 -9.52
CA THR A 163 -12.13 1.97 -8.44
C THR A 163 -12.69 1.36 -7.17
N ASP A 164 -13.91 1.72 -6.77
CA ASP A 164 -14.55 1.22 -5.55
C ASP A 164 -14.79 -0.30 -5.65
N ALA A 165 -15.23 -0.79 -6.82
CA ALA A 165 -15.42 -2.22 -7.06
C ALA A 165 -14.09 -3.00 -7.08
N ALA A 166 -13.00 -2.39 -7.58
CA ALA A 166 -11.69 -3.01 -7.54
C ALA A 166 -11.17 -3.12 -6.09
N GLU A 167 -11.34 -2.08 -5.28
CA GLU A 167 -10.98 -2.09 -3.86
C GLU A 167 -11.81 -3.10 -3.05
N GLN A 168 -13.12 -3.18 -3.31
CA GLN A 168 -14.00 -4.17 -2.70
C GLN A 168 -13.58 -5.59 -3.07
N ARG A 169 -13.33 -5.86 -4.36
CA ARG A 169 -12.90 -7.20 -4.82
C ARG A 169 -11.60 -7.64 -4.15
N VAL A 170 -10.66 -6.72 -3.97
CA VAL A 170 -9.41 -7.00 -3.26
C VAL A 170 -9.68 -7.31 -1.78
N THR A 171 -10.56 -6.54 -1.14
CA THR A 171 -10.98 -6.78 0.26
C THR A 171 -11.70 -8.13 0.45
N GLU A 172 -12.54 -8.51 -0.51
CA GLU A 172 -13.20 -9.82 -0.53
C GLU A 172 -12.18 -10.96 -0.66
N LEU A 173 -11.20 -10.83 -1.55
CA LEU A 173 -10.12 -11.81 -1.71
C LEU A 173 -9.26 -11.92 -0.43
N TYR A 174 -8.99 -10.80 0.25
CA TYR A 174 -8.35 -10.82 1.56
C TYR A 174 -9.16 -11.59 2.59
N THR A 175 -10.45 -11.29 2.68
CA THR A 175 -11.35 -11.93 3.64
C THR A 175 -11.42 -13.44 3.39
N ALA A 176 -11.54 -13.85 2.13
CA ALA A 176 -11.56 -15.26 1.74
C ALA A 176 -10.25 -15.98 2.08
N ALA A 177 -9.10 -15.36 1.82
CA ALA A 177 -7.81 -15.98 2.13
C ALA A 177 -7.55 -16.03 3.64
N ALA A 178 -7.95 -15.01 4.39
CA ALA A 178 -7.90 -15.00 5.85
C ALA A 178 -8.78 -16.11 6.46
N GLN A 179 -9.97 -16.35 5.90
CA GLN A 179 -10.84 -17.47 6.29
C GLN A 179 -10.18 -18.84 6.03
N GLN A 180 -9.44 -18.99 4.92
CA GLN A 180 -8.69 -20.22 4.63
C GLN A 180 -7.57 -20.45 5.65
N LEU A 181 -6.89 -19.40 6.09
CA LEU A 181 -5.88 -19.45 7.16
C LEU A 181 -6.47 -19.83 8.52
N ALA A 182 -7.75 -19.55 8.77
CA ALA A 182 -8.45 -19.97 9.97
C ALA A 182 -8.95 -21.44 9.94
N SER A 183 -8.71 -22.17 8.83
CA SER A 183 -9.13 -23.56 8.72
C SER A 183 -8.30 -24.48 9.62
N GLU A 184 -8.95 -25.45 10.27
CA GLU A 184 -8.25 -26.51 11.01
C GLU A 184 -7.42 -27.42 10.08
N ASN A 185 -7.76 -27.46 8.79
CA ASN A 185 -7.05 -28.26 7.78
C ASN A 185 -5.81 -27.54 7.26
N ALA A 186 -4.62 -28.09 7.55
CA ALA A 186 -3.35 -27.53 7.10
C ALA A 186 -3.26 -27.31 5.56
N PRO A 187 -3.73 -28.23 4.69
CA PRO A 187 -3.71 -27.99 3.24
C PRO A 187 -4.53 -26.76 2.81
N VAL A 188 -5.62 -26.44 3.52
CA VAL A 188 -6.45 -25.26 3.23
C VAL A 188 -5.74 -23.98 3.67
N ARG A 189 -5.09 -23.98 4.85
CA ARG A 189 -4.26 -22.85 5.30
C ARG A 189 -3.13 -22.56 4.32
N MET A 190 -2.49 -23.61 3.81
CA MET A 190 -1.43 -23.52 2.79
C MET A 190 -1.93 -22.89 1.49
N ALA A 191 -3.09 -23.33 1.00
CA ALA A 191 -3.72 -22.71 -0.17
C ALA A 191 -4.02 -21.22 0.07
N GLY A 192 -4.47 -20.86 1.28
CA GLY A 192 -4.66 -19.47 1.70
C GLY A 192 -3.37 -18.64 1.67
N LEU A 193 -2.25 -19.18 2.17
CA LEU A 193 -0.94 -18.53 2.10
C LEU A 193 -0.51 -18.24 0.66
N TYR A 194 -0.65 -19.21 -0.25
CA TYR A 194 -0.35 -19.01 -1.68
C TYR A 194 -1.30 -18.01 -2.35
N ALA A 195 -2.58 -18.02 -1.98
CA ALA A 195 -3.56 -17.06 -2.49
C ALA A 195 -3.19 -15.62 -2.09
N LEU A 196 -2.77 -15.40 -0.83
CA LEU A 196 -2.28 -14.11 -0.35
C LEU A 196 -1.00 -13.69 -1.07
N SER A 197 -0.02 -14.60 -1.22
CA SER A 197 1.22 -14.32 -1.95
C SER A 197 0.93 -13.86 -3.39
N ARG A 198 0.05 -14.56 -4.11
CA ARG A 198 -0.37 -14.18 -5.47
C ARG A 198 -1.11 -12.83 -5.50
N LEU A 199 -1.93 -12.56 -4.49
CA LEU A 199 -2.63 -11.28 -4.37
C LEU A 199 -1.65 -10.11 -4.21
N GLY A 200 -0.62 -10.26 -3.37
CA GLY A 200 0.43 -9.26 -3.17
C GLY A 200 1.33 -9.07 -4.38
N GLN A 201 1.56 -10.14 -5.14
CA GLN A 201 2.32 -10.07 -6.38
C GLN A 201 1.67 -9.14 -7.40
N ASN A 202 0.35 -9.22 -7.55
CA ASN A 202 -0.42 -8.42 -8.50
C ASN A 202 -0.76 -7.02 -7.97
N ASN A 203 -0.70 -6.80 -6.66
CA ASN A 203 -1.10 -5.54 -6.02
C ASN A 203 -0.01 -5.03 -5.08
N PRO A 204 0.97 -4.26 -5.60
CA PRO A 204 2.11 -3.78 -4.82
C PRO A 204 1.74 -3.00 -3.54
N GLY A 205 0.65 -2.23 -3.59
CA GLY A 205 0.17 -1.44 -2.46
C GLY A 205 -0.22 -2.24 -1.22
N HIS A 206 -0.39 -3.56 -1.33
CA HIS A 206 -0.78 -4.41 -0.21
C HIS A 206 0.28 -5.43 0.23
N ARG A 207 1.47 -5.42 -0.37
CA ARG A 207 2.54 -6.37 -0.04
C ARG A 207 2.89 -6.34 1.44
N GLN A 208 3.02 -5.14 2.01
CA GLN A 208 3.28 -4.99 3.45
C GLN A 208 2.16 -5.58 4.31
N THR A 209 0.89 -5.40 3.93
CA THR A 209 -0.24 -5.99 4.66
C THR A 209 -0.17 -7.52 4.64
N ILE A 210 0.21 -8.12 3.51
CA ILE A 210 0.37 -9.58 3.39
C ILE A 210 1.56 -10.08 4.21
N VAL A 211 2.70 -9.38 4.16
CA VAL A 211 3.85 -9.67 5.03
C VAL A 211 3.44 -9.63 6.49
N ASN A 212 2.70 -8.59 6.92
CA ASN A 212 2.19 -8.47 8.28
C ASN A 212 1.27 -9.63 8.67
N LEU A 213 0.45 -10.16 7.75
CA LEU A 213 -0.39 -11.33 8.01
C LEU A 213 0.44 -12.61 8.19
N PHE A 214 1.47 -12.82 7.37
CA PHE A 214 2.39 -13.95 7.53
C PHE A 214 3.16 -13.85 8.84
N CYS A 215 3.65 -12.66 9.17
CA CYS A 215 4.28 -12.34 10.44
C CYS A 215 3.35 -12.62 11.63
N ALA A 216 2.11 -12.13 11.59
CA ALA A 216 1.12 -12.37 12.64
C ALA A 216 0.82 -13.87 12.81
N TYR A 217 0.73 -14.61 11.72
CA TYR A 217 0.56 -16.07 11.76
C TYR A 217 1.75 -16.77 12.44
N LEU A 218 2.98 -16.40 12.06
CA LEU A 218 4.21 -16.98 12.63
C LEU A 218 4.41 -16.63 14.11
N ARG A 219 3.90 -15.48 14.56
CA ARG A 219 3.91 -15.06 15.97
C ARG A 219 2.91 -15.82 16.85
N MET A 220 1.98 -16.57 16.27
CA MET A 220 1.08 -17.40 17.09
C MET A 220 1.90 -18.44 17.87
N PRO A 221 1.57 -18.72 19.15
CA PRO A 221 2.30 -19.68 19.96
C PRO A 221 2.39 -21.05 19.28
N TYR A 222 3.58 -21.64 19.30
CA TYR A 222 3.81 -22.95 18.71
C TYR A 222 4.96 -23.64 19.43
N THR A 223 4.73 -24.88 19.84
CA THR A 223 5.78 -25.74 20.38
C THR A 223 6.17 -26.72 19.28
N PRO A 224 7.41 -26.64 18.76
CA PRO A 224 7.87 -27.58 17.75
C PRO A 224 7.80 -29.01 18.30
N PRO A 225 7.47 -30.01 17.46
CA PRO A 225 7.63 -31.40 17.86
C PRO A 225 9.10 -31.64 18.18
N ASP A 226 9.38 -32.50 19.16
CA ASP A 226 10.72 -33.00 19.42
C ASP A 226 11.16 -33.77 18.17
N VAL A 227 11.82 -33.07 17.25
CA VAL A 227 12.49 -33.73 16.15
C VAL A 227 13.69 -34.38 16.82
N GLU A 228 13.61 -35.68 17.09
CA GLU A 228 14.80 -36.48 17.34
C GLU A 228 15.69 -36.36 16.10
N GLU A 229 16.51 -35.32 16.06
CA GLU A 229 17.53 -35.10 15.06
C GLU A 229 18.49 -36.28 15.15
N GLY A 230 18.36 -37.19 14.18
CA GLY A 230 19.36 -38.17 13.77
C GLY A 230 20.19 -38.76 14.90
N SER A 231 19.72 -39.89 15.44
CA SER A 231 20.55 -41.04 15.79
C SER A 231 22.03 -40.73 15.92
N SER A 232 22.49 -40.46 17.15
CA SER A 232 23.85 -40.84 17.52
C SER A 232 24.00 -42.30 17.10
N GLN A 233 24.80 -42.53 16.07
CA GLN A 233 25.03 -43.82 15.44
C GLN A 233 25.90 -44.67 16.37
N GLN A 234 25.45 -44.91 17.61
CA GLN A 234 26.19 -45.72 18.58
C GLN A 234 25.37 -46.21 19.79
N ASP A 235 24.11 -46.67 19.63
CA ASP A 235 23.65 -47.75 20.55
C ASP A 235 22.38 -48.53 20.14
N ARG A 236 22.16 -48.81 18.85
CA ARG A 236 21.30 -49.95 18.47
C ARG A 236 22.07 -51.27 18.54
N ARG A 237 22.67 -51.56 19.70
CA ARG A 237 22.83 -52.95 20.14
C ARG A 237 21.47 -53.42 20.63
N VAL A 238 20.67 -53.95 19.71
CA VAL A 238 19.57 -54.85 20.09
C VAL A 238 20.20 -55.94 20.97
N PRO A 239 19.86 -56.06 22.27
CA PRO A 239 20.28 -57.24 23.00
C PRO A 239 19.55 -58.40 22.31
N ARG A 240 20.31 -59.26 21.63
CA ARG A 240 19.85 -60.59 21.23
C ARG A 240 19.57 -61.38 22.50
N ARG A 241 18.45 -61.08 23.16
CA ARG A 241 17.89 -61.86 24.26
C ARG A 241 17.32 -63.10 23.60
N GLY A 242 18.02 -64.23 23.76
CA GLY A 242 17.63 -65.50 23.18
C GLY A 242 16.15 -65.78 23.39
N LEU A 243 15.44 -66.12 22.31
CA LEU A 243 14.10 -66.69 22.39
C LEU A 243 14.18 -67.98 23.21
N ARG A 244 13.96 -67.86 24.51
CA ARG A 244 13.66 -68.99 25.37
C ARG A 244 12.23 -69.41 25.02
N ARG A 245 12.08 -70.64 24.52
CA ARG A 245 10.78 -71.27 24.25
C ARG A 245 9.82 -71.03 25.42
N PRO A 246 8.57 -70.57 25.18
CA PRO A 246 7.62 -70.46 26.26
C PRO A 246 7.21 -71.86 26.71
N ASP A 247 7.37 -72.08 28.00
CA ASP A 247 6.92 -73.26 28.72
C ASP A 247 5.39 -73.37 28.62
N ARG A 248 4.90 -74.60 28.42
CA ARG A 248 3.48 -74.92 28.31
C ARG A 248 2.87 -74.90 29.72
N GLY A 249 2.58 -73.69 30.21
CA GLY A 249 1.90 -73.45 31.48
C GLY A 249 0.64 -72.62 31.29
N ARG A 250 -0.50 -73.30 31.28
CA ARG A 250 -1.88 -72.80 31.31
C ARG A 250 -2.08 -71.49 32.10
N ARG A 251 -2.48 -70.43 31.40
CA ARG A 251 -3.54 -69.48 31.78
C ARG A 251 -4.02 -68.80 30.51
N GLU A 252 -5.25 -69.10 30.11
CA GLU A 252 -5.95 -68.34 29.07
C GLU A 252 -6.13 -66.91 29.61
N SER A 253 -5.15 -66.04 29.37
CA SER A 253 -5.35 -64.61 29.47
C SER A 253 -6.34 -64.28 28.37
N SER A 254 -7.62 -64.16 28.75
CA SER A 254 -8.67 -63.69 27.85
C SER A 254 -8.12 -62.48 27.10
N PRO A 255 -8.10 -62.48 25.76
CA PRO A 255 -7.55 -61.37 24.98
C PRO A 255 -8.23 -60.04 25.33
N LEU A 256 -9.46 -60.09 25.86
CA LEU A 256 -10.17 -58.93 26.41
C LEU A 256 -9.54 -58.38 27.69
N ALA A 257 -9.00 -59.21 28.58
CA ALA A 257 -8.32 -58.73 29.79
C ALA A 257 -7.03 -57.97 29.44
N THR A 258 -6.26 -58.48 28.48
CA THR A 258 -5.05 -57.82 27.97
C THR A 258 -5.39 -56.52 27.23
N LEU A 259 -6.46 -56.52 26.42
CA LEU A 259 -6.95 -55.32 25.74
C LEU A 259 -7.50 -54.27 26.72
N LEU A 260 -8.21 -54.67 27.77
CA LEU A 260 -8.71 -53.75 28.81
C LEU A 260 -7.56 -53.15 29.63
N THR A 261 -6.48 -53.90 29.89
CA THR A 261 -5.28 -53.35 30.54
C THR A 261 -4.48 -52.40 29.66
N LEU A 262 -4.48 -52.62 28.34
CA LEU A 262 -3.77 -51.78 27.38
C LEU A 262 -4.63 -50.64 26.82
N ALA A 263 -5.94 -50.67 27.01
CA ALA A 263 -6.86 -49.66 26.48
C ALA A 263 -6.50 -48.24 26.92
N PRO A 264 -6.19 -47.95 28.20
CA PRO A 264 -5.80 -46.59 28.62
C PRO A 264 -4.52 -46.12 27.93
N THR A 265 -3.53 -47.01 27.80
CA THR A 265 -2.28 -46.72 27.09
C THR A 265 -2.51 -46.50 25.60
N LEU A 266 -3.35 -47.31 24.95
CA LEU A 266 -3.67 -47.15 23.52
C LEU A 266 -4.46 -45.85 23.27
N THR A 267 -5.37 -45.47 24.18
CA THR A 267 -6.08 -44.19 24.09
C THR A 267 -5.13 -43.01 24.29
N ALA A 268 -4.24 -43.06 25.29
CA ALA A 268 -3.23 -42.02 25.51
C ALA A 268 -2.27 -41.91 24.31
N THR A 269 -1.75 -43.02 23.81
CA THR A 269 -0.88 -43.06 22.61
C THR A 269 -1.61 -42.52 21.38
N ASN A 270 -2.87 -42.88 21.15
CA ASN A 270 -3.64 -42.31 20.03
C ASN A 270 -3.84 -40.79 20.16
N SER A 271 -4.08 -40.27 21.36
CA SER A 271 -4.19 -38.82 21.57
C SER A 271 -2.87 -38.08 21.37
N GLN A 272 -1.75 -38.65 21.81
CA GLN A 272 -0.41 -38.10 21.59
C GLN A 272 -0.04 -38.13 20.11
N LEU A 273 -0.34 -39.23 19.40
CA LEU A 273 -0.12 -39.33 17.95
C LEU A 273 -0.94 -38.29 17.19
N ALA A 274 -2.19 -38.05 17.59
CA ALA A 274 -3.04 -37.02 16.98
C ALA A 274 -2.52 -35.60 17.22
N ASP A 275 -2.00 -35.31 18.42
CA ASP A 275 -1.39 -34.02 18.76
C ASP A 275 -0.06 -33.79 18.01
N ASP A 276 0.79 -34.83 17.95
CA ASP A 276 2.03 -34.80 17.17
C ASP A 276 1.76 -34.55 15.68
N ASP A 277 0.74 -35.22 15.12
CA ASP A 277 0.35 -35.03 13.72
C ASP A 277 -0.17 -33.61 13.47
N TYR A 278 -0.95 -33.04 14.40
CA TYR A 278 -1.36 -31.64 14.33
C TYR A 278 -0.15 -30.69 14.38
N ARG A 279 0.79 -30.91 15.30
CA ARG A 279 2.04 -30.11 15.42
C ARG A 279 2.90 -30.20 14.17
N ARG A 280 3.02 -31.38 13.54
CA ARG A 280 3.74 -31.58 12.27
C ARG A 280 3.05 -30.88 11.11
N GLN A 281 1.73 -30.97 11.03
CA GLN A 281 0.95 -30.26 10.01
C GLN A 281 1.12 -28.74 10.17
N GLU A 282 1.04 -28.23 11.40
CA GLU A 282 1.28 -26.81 11.69
C GLU A 282 2.71 -26.38 11.34
N LEU A 283 3.72 -27.23 11.61
CA LEU A 283 5.10 -26.98 11.18
C LEU A 283 5.18 -26.77 9.67
N GLN A 284 4.50 -27.60 8.89
CA GLN A 284 4.49 -27.49 7.43
C GLN A 284 3.87 -26.17 6.96
N VAL A 285 2.79 -25.71 7.61
CA VAL A 285 2.18 -24.41 7.31
C VAL A 285 3.14 -23.26 7.60
N ARG A 286 3.79 -23.30 8.77
CA ARG A 286 4.79 -22.29 9.18
C ARG A 286 6.01 -22.28 8.26
N LEU A 287 6.57 -23.43 7.92
CA LEU A 287 7.67 -23.54 6.96
C LEU A 287 7.31 -22.94 5.59
N THR A 288 6.05 -23.06 5.18
CA THR A 288 5.58 -22.48 3.93
C THR A 288 5.43 -20.97 4.02
N ALA A 289 4.90 -20.44 5.13
CA ALA A 289 4.89 -19.00 5.36
C ALA A 289 6.31 -18.42 5.38
N GLN A 290 7.25 -19.05 6.09
CA GLN A 290 8.67 -18.67 6.12
C GLN A 290 9.31 -18.74 4.71
N GLY A 291 9.02 -19.79 3.94
CA GLY A 291 9.52 -19.96 2.58
C GLY A 291 8.96 -18.92 1.58
N LEU A 292 7.69 -18.52 1.75
CA LEU A 292 7.09 -17.44 0.95
C LEU A 292 7.71 -16.08 1.28
N LEU A 293 7.95 -15.79 2.57
CA LEU A 293 8.67 -14.59 2.98
C LEU A 293 10.07 -14.56 2.36
N ASN A 294 10.86 -15.62 2.49
CA ASN A 294 12.20 -15.71 1.89
C ASN A 294 12.16 -15.43 0.37
N ARG A 295 11.26 -16.09 -0.36
CA ARG A 295 11.14 -15.90 -1.82
C ARG A 295 10.85 -14.45 -2.21
N HIS A 296 9.95 -13.78 -1.48
CA HIS A 296 9.58 -12.39 -1.77
C HIS A 296 10.62 -11.38 -1.31
N LEU A 297 11.49 -11.73 -0.36
CA LEU A 297 12.50 -10.81 0.17
C LEU A 297 13.87 -10.97 -0.51
N ARG A 298 14.01 -11.92 -1.43
CA ARG A 298 15.25 -12.19 -2.16
C ARG A 298 15.24 -11.54 -3.55
N PRO A 299 16.04 -10.50 -3.81
CA PRO A 299 16.01 -9.77 -5.08
C PRO A 299 16.63 -10.51 -6.28
N GLU A 300 17.49 -11.51 -6.05
CA GLU A 300 18.33 -12.19 -7.08
C GLU A 300 18.90 -11.20 -8.12
N LEU A 301 20.07 -10.63 -7.84
CA LEU A 301 20.65 -9.59 -8.68
C LEU A 301 21.41 -10.21 -9.88
N ASP A 302 21.27 -9.61 -11.07
CA ASP A 302 22.17 -9.92 -12.20
C ASP A 302 23.56 -9.31 -11.99
N GLU A 303 24.51 -9.62 -12.89
CA GLU A 303 25.86 -9.04 -12.88
C GLU A 303 25.85 -7.51 -12.96
N SER A 304 24.76 -6.89 -13.44
CA SER A 304 24.58 -5.44 -13.51
C SER A 304 23.92 -4.82 -12.26
N GLY A 305 23.64 -5.64 -11.23
CA GLY A 305 23.02 -5.20 -9.98
C GLY A 305 21.50 -4.97 -10.08
N ARG A 306 20.84 -5.42 -11.15
CA ARG A 306 19.38 -5.34 -11.29
C ARG A 306 18.71 -6.59 -10.75
N ALA A 307 17.64 -6.41 -10.00
CA ALA A 307 16.82 -7.52 -9.51
C ALA A 307 16.18 -8.26 -10.69
N THR A 308 16.56 -9.52 -10.86
CA THR A 308 16.01 -10.45 -11.85
C THR A 308 14.76 -11.16 -11.35
N ASN A 309 14.64 -11.32 -10.03
CA ASN A 309 13.49 -11.95 -9.42
C ASN A 309 12.26 -11.01 -9.51
N LYS A 310 11.29 -11.39 -10.35
CA LYS A 310 10.04 -10.65 -10.50
C LYS A 310 9.14 -10.74 -9.26
N GLU A 311 9.35 -11.74 -8.40
CA GLU A 311 8.59 -11.94 -7.17
C GLU A 311 9.13 -11.14 -5.99
N PHE A 312 10.23 -10.41 -6.17
CA PHE A 312 10.84 -9.61 -5.12
C PHE A 312 9.99 -8.39 -4.71
N TRP A 313 9.86 -8.21 -3.40
CA TRP A 313 9.15 -7.13 -2.74
C TRP A 313 10.16 -6.26 -1.98
N ALA A 314 10.50 -5.10 -2.54
CA ALA A 314 11.39 -4.13 -1.94
C ALA A 314 10.76 -3.40 -0.73
N ASP A 315 11.60 -2.87 0.15
CA ASP A 315 11.23 -1.97 1.26
C ASP A 315 10.25 -2.53 2.31
N MET A 316 10.25 -3.85 2.48
CA MET A 316 9.35 -4.54 3.41
C MET A 316 9.88 -4.52 4.86
N ASP A 317 8.96 -4.39 5.80
CA ASP A 317 9.20 -4.53 7.24
C ASP A 317 8.72 -5.89 7.73
N LEU A 318 9.52 -6.56 8.56
CA LEU A 318 9.17 -7.85 9.16
C LEU A 318 9.06 -7.71 10.68
N ASP A 319 7.89 -7.99 11.23
CA ASP A 319 7.67 -8.08 12.67
C ASP A 319 7.43 -9.52 13.10
N LEU A 320 8.48 -10.15 13.62
CA LEU A 320 8.49 -11.53 14.13
C LEU A 320 8.84 -11.54 15.62
N GLU A 321 8.47 -10.49 16.35
CA GLU A 321 8.66 -10.41 17.80
C GLU A 321 7.99 -11.59 18.50
N GLY A 322 8.78 -12.31 19.32
CA GLY A 322 8.31 -13.47 20.08
C GLY A 322 7.97 -14.68 19.22
N ALA A 323 8.29 -14.69 17.93
CA ALA A 323 7.95 -15.80 17.05
C ALA A 323 8.86 -17.02 17.28
N THR A 324 8.28 -18.21 17.19
CA THR A 324 9.02 -19.47 17.17
C THR A 324 9.26 -19.89 15.72
N LEU A 325 10.52 -19.81 15.29
CA LEU A 325 10.95 -20.03 13.91
C LEU A 325 11.77 -21.31 13.83
N TYR A 326 11.57 -22.10 12.77
CA TYR A 326 12.23 -23.39 12.60
C TYR A 326 12.94 -23.44 11.25
N ARG A 327 14.25 -23.71 11.26
CA ARG A 327 15.12 -23.66 10.06
C ARG A 327 14.97 -22.36 9.27
N TRP A 328 15.10 -21.23 9.96
CA TRP A 328 14.94 -19.91 9.37
C TRP A 328 16.01 -19.64 8.31
N ASP A 329 15.59 -19.18 7.13
CA ASP A 329 16.47 -18.88 6.00
C ASP A 329 16.13 -17.52 5.39
N MET A 330 17.05 -16.57 5.53
CA MET A 330 17.03 -15.23 4.94
C MET A 330 18.32 -14.93 4.18
N ARG A 331 18.99 -15.94 3.64
CA ARG A 331 20.22 -15.73 2.87
C ARG A 331 19.97 -14.80 1.69
N ASP A 332 20.87 -13.83 1.51
CA ASP A 332 20.81 -12.80 0.47
C ASP A 332 19.50 -11.99 0.44
N CYS A 333 18.71 -12.00 1.51
CA CYS A 333 17.48 -11.23 1.56
C CYS A 333 17.76 -9.74 1.73
N ARG A 334 16.81 -8.91 1.30
CA ARG A 334 16.84 -7.46 1.47
C ARG A 334 15.55 -7.01 2.13
N VAL A 335 15.69 -6.38 3.29
CA VAL A 335 14.59 -5.92 4.12
C VAL A 335 14.86 -4.50 4.60
N ARG A 336 13.80 -3.73 4.84
CA ARG A 336 13.93 -2.38 5.37
C ARG A 336 14.13 -2.44 6.88
N HIS A 337 13.18 -3.03 7.59
CA HIS A 337 13.22 -3.17 9.04
C HIS A 337 12.92 -4.62 9.44
N VAL A 338 13.60 -5.12 10.48
CA VAL A 338 13.26 -6.40 11.10
C VAL A 338 13.16 -6.30 12.61
N ASN A 339 12.16 -6.98 13.16
CA ASN A 339 11.99 -7.17 14.58
C ASN A 339 11.93 -8.67 14.90
N PHE A 340 13.00 -9.20 15.48
CA PHE A 340 13.13 -10.54 16.04
C PHE A 340 13.32 -10.48 17.56
N THR A 341 12.87 -9.40 18.21
CA THR A 341 12.97 -9.26 19.66
C THR A 341 12.29 -10.45 20.34
N ARG A 342 13.02 -11.15 21.23
CA ARG A 342 12.57 -12.37 21.92
C ARG A 342 12.07 -13.48 21.00
N ALA A 343 12.50 -13.50 19.73
CA ALA A 343 12.20 -14.60 18.82
C ALA A 343 13.06 -15.83 19.17
N GLU A 344 12.50 -17.02 18.98
CA GLU A 344 13.16 -18.30 19.27
C GLU A 344 13.44 -19.02 17.94
N PHE A 345 14.72 -19.18 17.61
CA PHE A 345 15.19 -19.89 16.42
C PHE A 345 15.59 -21.31 16.79
N HIS A 346 14.78 -22.26 16.35
CA HIS A 346 15.05 -23.69 16.47
C HIS A 346 15.68 -24.23 15.18
N SER A 347 16.69 -25.09 15.32
CA SER A 347 17.58 -25.48 14.23
C SER A 347 18.37 -24.30 13.65
N SER A 348 19.17 -24.55 12.63
CA SER A 348 20.06 -23.56 12.06
C SER A 348 19.31 -22.33 11.52
N ALA A 349 19.72 -21.13 11.95
CA ALA A 349 19.17 -19.85 11.51
C ALA A 349 20.17 -19.14 10.58
N ARG A 350 19.77 -18.85 9.34
CA ARG A 350 20.66 -18.32 8.30
C ARG A 350 20.28 -16.92 7.85
N PHE A 351 21.24 -16.01 7.97
CA PHE A 351 21.20 -14.61 7.58
C PHE A 351 22.41 -14.23 6.71
N ASP A 352 23.12 -15.21 6.14
CA ASP A 352 24.32 -14.95 5.34
C ASP A 352 24.01 -14.02 4.16
N GLY A 353 24.82 -12.97 4.00
CA GLY A 353 24.62 -11.96 2.97
C GLY A 353 23.31 -11.16 3.06
N ALA A 354 22.54 -11.30 4.14
CA ALA A 354 21.30 -10.54 4.34
C ALA A 354 21.61 -9.04 4.51
N GLY A 355 20.76 -8.18 3.96
CA GLY A 355 20.91 -6.72 4.02
C GLY A 355 19.72 -6.07 4.74
N PHE A 356 20.02 -5.41 5.85
CA PHE A 356 19.06 -4.68 6.68
C PHE A 356 19.29 -3.18 6.49
N HIS A 357 18.38 -2.49 5.79
CA HIS A 357 18.61 -1.09 5.38
C HIS A 357 18.37 -0.08 6.51
N SER A 358 17.44 -0.38 7.41
CA SER A 358 17.12 0.41 8.59
C SER A 358 17.47 -0.40 9.83
N SER A 359 16.63 -0.35 10.86
CA SER A 359 16.86 -1.02 12.13
C SER A 359 16.69 -2.54 12.06
N ALA A 360 17.58 -3.28 12.74
CA ALA A 360 17.49 -4.72 12.90
C ALA A 360 17.53 -5.12 14.38
N TRP A 361 16.41 -5.65 14.90
CA TRP A 361 16.26 -5.92 16.33
C TRP A 361 16.32 -7.44 16.57
N PHE A 362 17.29 -7.87 17.37
CA PHE A 362 17.49 -9.24 17.84
C PHE A 362 17.58 -9.30 19.37
N ALA A 363 17.13 -8.25 20.06
CA ALA A 363 17.23 -8.15 21.51
C ALA A 363 16.49 -9.31 22.20
N GLY A 364 17.20 -10.03 23.06
CA GLY A 364 16.67 -11.21 23.76
C GLY A 364 16.31 -12.39 22.85
N ALA A 365 16.72 -12.41 21.58
CA ALA A 365 16.47 -13.53 20.69
C ALA A 365 17.27 -14.78 21.11
N GLY A 366 16.64 -15.96 21.07
CA GLY A 366 17.26 -17.24 21.39
C GLY A 366 17.61 -18.02 20.12
N PHE A 367 18.88 -18.37 19.95
CA PHE A 367 19.38 -19.26 18.89
C PHE A 367 19.80 -20.58 19.51
N HIS A 368 18.96 -21.62 19.33
CA HIS A 368 19.14 -22.92 19.98
C HIS A 368 20.16 -23.83 19.26
N ASP A 369 20.48 -23.51 18.02
CA ASP A 369 21.47 -24.19 17.18
C ASP A 369 22.33 -23.11 16.48
N SER A 370 23.00 -23.45 15.38
CA SER A 370 23.95 -22.60 14.67
C SER A 370 23.29 -21.35 14.09
N ALA A 371 23.86 -20.19 14.37
CA ALA A 371 23.41 -18.90 13.84
C ALA A 371 24.44 -18.34 12.85
N TRP A 372 24.01 -18.12 11.61
CA TRP A 372 24.88 -17.74 10.49
C TRP A 372 24.56 -16.32 10.04
N PHE A 373 25.51 -15.40 10.18
CA PHE A 373 25.44 -13.98 9.80
C PHE A 373 26.62 -13.59 8.90
N ALA A 374 27.22 -14.56 8.19
CA ALA A 374 28.43 -14.28 7.43
C ALA A 374 28.14 -13.29 6.28
N GLY A 375 28.90 -12.20 6.21
CA GLY A 375 28.69 -11.16 5.22
C GLY A 375 27.36 -10.40 5.34
N ALA A 376 26.64 -10.51 6.45
CA ALA A 376 25.41 -9.75 6.67
C ALA A 376 25.72 -8.24 6.79
N GLY A 377 24.90 -7.40 6.15
CA GLY A 377 25.03 -5.95 6.15
C GLY A 377 23.94 -5.27 6.98
N PHE A 378 24.33 -4.56 8.03
CA PHE A 378 23.44 -3.77 8.89
C PHE A 378 23.67 -2.29 8.62
N HIS A 379 22.78 -1.67 7.84
CA HIS A 379 22.92 -0.27 7.42
C HIS A 379 22.34 0.72 8.43
N GLY A 380 21.29 0.33 9.14
CA GLY A 380 20.83 1.03 10.33
C GLY A 380 21.36 0.36 11.60
N PRO A 381 20.85 0.77 12.77
CA PRO A 381 21.32 0.23 14.02
C PRO A 381 20.87 -1.23 14.23
N ALA A 382 21.72 -2.03 14.85
CA ALA A 382 21.52 -3.44 15.11
C ALA A 382 21.59 -3.74 16.61
N TRP A 383 20.52 -4.30 17.17
CA TRP A 383 20.42 -4.60 18.59
C TRP A 383 20.48 -6.11 18.82
N PHE A 384 21.53 -6.58 19.49
CA PHE A 384 21.69 -7.96 19.94
C PHE A 384 21.69 -8.07 21.47
N ASP A 385 21.24 -7.04 22.18
CA ASP A 385 21.24 -6.99 23.63
C ASP A 385 20.48 -8.18 24.24
N GLY A 386 21.13 -8.90 25.15
CA GLY A 386 20.56 -10.09 25.78
C GLY A 386 20.28 -11.27 24.83
N ALA A 387 20.72 -11.24 23.57
CA ALA A 387 20.56 -12.36 22.66
C ALA A 387 21.36 -13.59 23.15
N GLY A 388 20.74 -14.77 23.12
CA GLY A 388 21.35 -16.03 23.56
C GLY A 388 21.72 -16.91 22.38
N PHE A 389 23.01 -17.18 22.20
CA PHE A 389 23.55 -18.09 21.19
C PHE A 389 24.01 -19.38 21.86
N HIS A 390 23.17 -20.42 21.79
CA HIS A 390 23.45 -21.73 22.38
C HIS A 390 24.26 -22.64 21.46
N GLY A 391 24.14 -22.47 20.14
CA GLY A 391 25.01 -23.10 19.14
C GLY A 391 26.11 -22.16 18.63
N PRO A 392 26.93 -22.63 17.67
CA PRO A 392 27.97 -21.81 17.05
C PRO A 392 27.41 -20.56 16.36
N ALA A 393 28.06 -19.42 16.56
CA ALA A 393 27.64 -18.14 15.97
C ALA A 393 28.70 -17.58 15.02
N TRP A 394 28.33 -17.39 13.75
CA TRP A 394 29.24 -17.00 12.67
C TRP A 394 28.91 -15.60 12.16
N PHE A 395 29.74 -14.60 12.48
CA PHE A 395 29.61 -13.22 12.02
C PHE A 395 30.73 -12.81 11.06
N ALA A 396 31.42 -13.79 10.47
CA ALA A 396 32.58 -13.54 9.62
C ALA A 396 32.23 -12.62 8.43
N GLY A 397 32.96 -11.53 8.25
CA GLY A 397 32.68 -10.58 7.16
C GLY A 397 31.45 -9.70 7.36
N ALA A 398 30.75 -9.77 8.49
CA ALA A 398 29.57 -8.94 8.74
C ALA A 398 29.95 -7.45 8.80
N GLY A 399 29.13 -6.58 8.21
CA GLY A 399 29.34 -5.14 8.16
C GLY A 399 28.25 -4.40 8.91
N PHE A 400 28.61 -3.76 10.02
CA PHE A 400 27.75 -2.87 10.79
C PHE A 400 28.05 -1.41 10.40
N HIS A 401 27.27 -0.86 9.47
CA HIS A 401 27.38 0.54 9.05
C HIS A 401 26.64 1.50 9.99
N GLY A 402 25.67 0.99 10.75
CA GLY A 402 25.08 1.66 11.90
C GLY A 402 25.68 1.18 13.22
N LEU A 403 25.13 1.70 14.32
CA LEU A 403 25.51 1.29 15.68
C LEU A 403 25.12 -0.17 15.93
N ALA A 404 25.96 -0.90 16.66
CA ALA A 404 25.71 -2.28 17.05
C ALA A 404 25.81 -2.43 18.57
N TRP A 405 24.82 -3.05 19.20
CA TRP A 405 24.83 -3.31 20.64
C TRP A 405 24.74 -4.80 20.94
N PHE A 406 25.60 -5.26 21.84
CA PHE A 406 25.70 -6.66 22.27
C PHE A 406 25.65 -6.78 23.80
N ASP A 407 25.04 -5.82 24.48
CA ASP A 407 25.04 -5.75 25.93
C ASP A 407 24.27 -6.94 26.52
N GLY A 408 24.96 -7.76 27.33
CA GLY A 408 24.38 -8.97 27.90
C GLY A 408 24.12 -10.10 26.90
N ALA A 409 24.62 -10.01 25.65
CA ALA A 409 24.57 -11.13 24.71
C ALA A 409 25.38 -12.32 25.24
N GLY A 410 24.77 -13.51 25.26
CA GLY A 410 25.38 -14.74 25.75
C GLY A 410 25.83 -15.63 24.61
N PHE A 411 27.13 -15.96 24.56
CA PHE A 411 27.69 -16.92 23.59
C PHE A 411 28.18 -18.16 24.35
N HIS A 412 27.50 -19.30 24.16
CA HIS A 412 27.79 -20.54 24.89
C HIS A 412 28.74 -21.49 24.15
N GLU A 413 28.88 -21.29 22.85
CA GLU A 413 29.70 -22.10 21.94
C GLU A 413 30.68 -21.20 21.17
N ARG A 414 31.46 -21.81 20.28
CA ARG A 414 32.43 -21.09 19.44
C ARG A 414 31.75 -19.97 18.64
N THR A 415 32.31 -18.77 18.76
CA THR A 415 31.84 -17.57 18.07
C THR A 415 32.94 -17.00 17.20
N HIS A 416 32.62 -16.62 15.96
CA HIS A 416 33.60 -16.19 14.97
C HIS A 416 33.22 -14.85 14.35
N PHE A 417 33.87 -13.76 14.79
CA PHE A 417 33.75 -12.42 14.21
C PHE A 417 34.90 -12.05 13.25
N GLY A 418 35.65 -13.03 12.74
CA GLY A 418 36.79 -12.74 11.85
C GLY A 418 36.39 -11.88 10.64
N ARG A 419 37.09 -10.75 10.45
CA ARG A 419 36.77 -9.73 9.44
C ARG A 419 35.37 -9.12 9.58
N ALA A 420 34.81 -9.05 10.78
CA ALA A 420 33.61 -8.27 11.05
C ALA A 420 33.98 -6.80 11.29
N TRP A 421 33.22 -5.88 10.71
CA TRP A 421 33.54 -4.46 10.65
C TRP A 421 32.44 -3.62 11.26
N LEU A 422 32.80 -2.69 12.14
CA LEU A 422 31.91 -1.68 12.69
C LEU A 422 32.32 -0.30 12.20
N ARG A 423 31.36 0.51 11.80
CA ARG A 423 31.62 1.91 11.45
C ARG A 423 31.78 2.75 12.71
N LEU A 424 32.80 3.63 12.71
CA LEU A 424 33.16 4.48 13.85
C LEU A 424 32.75 5.95 13.66
N ASP A 425 32.26 6.33 12.48
CA ASP A 425 31.90 7.72 12.12
C ASP A 425 30.55 8.20 12.70
N HIS A 426 30.12 7.66 13.83
CA HIS A 426 28.86 8.06 14.46
C HIS A 426 29.08 9.21 15.46
N GLU A 427 28.01 9.93 15.81
CA GLU A 427 28.08 11.00 16.81
C GLU A 427 28.68 10.50 18.13
N ALA A 428 29.65 11.24 18.68
CA ALA A 428 30.50 10.81 19.80
C ALA A 428 29.76 10.47 21.12
N SER A 429 28.46 10.74 21.21
CA SER A 429 27.62 10.48 22.39
C SER A 429 27.06 9.06 22.46
N ILE A 430 27.06 8.30 21.37
CA ILE A 430 26.52 6.93 21.32
C ILE A 430 27.55 6.02 20.62
N VAL A 431 28.06 5.04 21.35
CA VAL A 431 29.07 4.10 20.85
C VAL A 431 28.47 2.70 20.82
N SER A 432 28.85 1.93 19.80
CA SER A 432 28.55 0.50 19.73
C SER A 432 29.15 -0.24 20.95
N SER A 433 28.41 -1.17 21.54
CA SER A 433 28.94 -2.08 22.57
C SER A 433 29.47 -3.35 21.91
N PRO A 434 30.78 -3.67 22.03
CA PRO A 434 31.33 -4.87 21.42
C PRO A 434 30.80 -6.15 22.10
N PRO A 435 30.80 -7.29 21.39
CA PRO A 435 30.50 -8.59 21.99
C PRO A 435 31.47 -8.92 23.15
N PRO A 436 31.03 -9.67 24.17
CA PRO A 436 31.91 -10.10 25.26
C PRO A 436 33.15 -10.84 24.76
N GLY A 437 34.34 -10.43 25.20
CA GLY A 437 35.62 -11.02 24.78
C GLY A 437 36.20 -10.48 23.47
N TRP A 438 35.55 -9.49 22.85
CA TRP A 438 36.00 -8.85 21.63
C TRP A 438 36.27 -7.37 21.85
N VAL A 439 37.27 -6.83 21.14
CA VAL A 439 37.61 -5.41 21.16
C VAL A 439 37.56 -4.82 19.76
N ILE A 440 37.21 -3.54 19.68
CA ILE A 440 37.15 -2.82 18.41
C ILE A 440 38.53 -2.19 18.16
N ARG A 441 39.18 -2.56 17.06
CA ARG A 441 40.45 -1.97 16.63
C ARG A 441 40.26 -1.22 15.32
N GLU A 442 40.58 0.07 15.31
CA GLU A 442 40.53 0.86 14.08
C GLU A 442 41.54 0.32 13.04
N ARG A 443 41.03 -0.05 11.87
CA ARG A 443 41.80 -0.58 10.75
C ARG A 443 41.10 -0.22 9.45
N ASP A 444 41.86 0.02 8.38
CA ASP A 444 41.30 0.18 7.04
C ASP A 444 40.89 -1.20 6.48
N PRO A 445 39.62 -1.42 6.13
CA PRO A 445 39.15 -2.66 5.51
C PRO A 445 39.78 -2.96 4.15
N GLY A 446 40.39 -1.97 3.48
CA GLY A 446 41.13 -2.18 2.23
C GLY A 446 40.25 -2.54 1.01
N ASP A 447 38.94 -2.43 1.15
CA ASP A 447 37.95 -2.67 0.08
C ASP A 447 37.37 -1.36 -0.51
N GLY A 448 37.96 -0.22 -0.13
CA GLY A 448 37.62 1.10 -0.67
C GLY A 448 36.31 1.68 -0.11
N ARG A 449 35.73 1.10 0.95
CA ARG A 449 34.56 1.70 1.62
C ARG A 449 34.95 2.98 2.35
N GLU A 450 34.14 4.03 2.19
CA GLU A 450 34.38 5.33 2.82
C GLU A 450 34.12 5.29 4.34
N GLY A 451 34.87 6.10 5.11
CA GLY A 451 34.68 6.29 6.55
C GLY A 451 35.75 5.63 7.43
N ARG A 452 35.66 5.85 8.74
CA ARG A 452 36.47 5.16 9.75
C ARG A 452 35.78 3.87 10.17
N TRP A 453 36.58 2.81 10.21
CA TRP A 453 36.11 1.46 10.47
C TRP A 453 36.95 0.78 11.55
N GLY A 454 36.29 -0.03 12.37
CA GLY A 454 36.91 -0.88 13.36
C GLY A 454 36.68 -2.35 13.04
N GLU A 455 37.75 -3.14 13.04
CA GLU A 455 37.67 -4.60 12.98
C GLU A 455 37.44 -5.14 14.40
N LEU A 456 36.57 -6.14 14.55
CA LEU A 456 36.45 -6.90 15.79
C LEU A 456 37.57 -7.93 15.87
N VAL A 457 38.41 -7.79 16.90
CA VAL A 457 39.53 -8.69 17.18
C VAL A 457 39.31 -9.35 18.55
N PRO A 458 39.65 -10.64 18.73
CA PRO A 458 39.61 -11.26 20.05
C PRO A 458 40.46 -10.47 21.04
N ALA A 459 39.98 -10.28 22.26
CA ALA A 459 40.71 -9.52 23.29
C ALA A 459 42.08 -10.14 23.61
N GLU A 460 42.20 -11.47 23.50
CA GLU A 460 43.45 -12.22 23.71
C GLU A 460 44.51 -11.88 22.65
N ASP A 461 44.12 -11.89 21.38
CA ASP A 461 45.00 -11.52 20.26
C ASP A 461 45.39 -10.04 20.33
N ALA A 462 44.45 -9.20 20.79
CA ALA A 462 44.72 -7.78 20.98
C ALA A 462 45.76 -7.49 22.07
N ALA A 463 45.78 -8.29 23.13
CA ALA A 463 46.77 -8.19 24.20
C ALA A 463 48.16 -8.68 23.77
N GLN A 464 48.25 -9.76 22.98
CA GLN A 464 49.53 -10.30 22.50
C GLN A 464 50.26 -9.32 21.57
N GLU A 465 49.52 -8.66 20.67
CA GLU A 465 50.08 -7.70 19.72
C GLU A 465 50.52 -6.39 20.40
N ALA A 466 49.83 -5.96 21.46
CA ALA A 466 50.26 -4.82 22.28
C ALA A 466 51.51 -5.10 23.15
N THR A 467 51.85 -6.38 23.33
CA THR A 467 53.03 -6.81 24.11
C THR A 467 54.22 -7.15 23.21
N ALA A 468 54.07 -7.09 21.88
CA ALA A 468 55.18 -7.20 20.95
C ALA A 468 56.05 -5.94 21.10
N PRO A 469 57.35 -6.06 21.47
CA PRO A 469 58.21 -4.90 21.58
C PRO A 469 58.31 -4.24 20.20
N ASP A 470 58.15 -2.92 20.16
CA ASP A 470 58.43 -2.08 19.00
C ASP A 470 59.75 -2.54 18.39
N ALA A 471 59.68 -3.13 17.20
CA ALA A 471 60.88 -3.45 16.45
C ALA A 471 61.62 -2.13 16.22
N GLU A 472 62.80 -2.04 16.83
CA GLU A 472 63.77 -0.96 16.69
C GLU A 472 63.80 -0.45 15.25
N PRO A 473 63.77 0.88 15.02
CA PRO A 473 63.99 1.41 13.69
C PRO A 473 65.40 0.98 13.27
N THR A 474 65.48 0.10 12.28
CA THR A 474 66.76 -0.30 11.72
C THR A 474 67.33 0.92 11.02
N ASP A 475 68.35 1.50 11.65
CA ASP A 475 69.10 2.65 11.16
C ASP A 475 69.71 2.30 9.79
N PRO A 476 69.36 2.99 8.69
CA PRO A 476 69.94 2.75 7.38
C PRO A 476 71.19 3.62 7.22
N ASP A 477 72.18 3.48 8.10
CA ASP A 477 73.49 4.13 7.90
C ASP A 477 74.60 3.40 8.67
N VAL A 478 75.10 2.30 8.10
CA VAL A 478 76.48 1.87 8.29
C VAL A 478 77.04 1.36 6.95
N ASP A 479 77.74 2.25 6.26
CA ASP A 479 78.68 1.95 5.19
C ASP A 479 79.86 1.13 5.73
N THR A 480 80.24 0.04 5.05
CA THR A 480 81.65 -0.32 4.73
C THR A 480 81.74 -1.45 3.72
#